data_AF-A0A3G8R2I9-F1
#
_entry.id   AF-A0A3G8R2I9-F1
#
_cell.length_a   1.000
_cell.length_b   1.000
_cell.length_c   1.000
_cell.angle_alpha   90.00
_cell.angle_beta   90.00
_cell.angle_gamma   90.00
#
_symmetry.space_group_name_H-M   'P 1'
#
loop_
_entity.id
_entity.type
_entity.pdbx_description
1 polymer ?
#
loop_
_entity_poly.entity_id
_entity_poly.type
_entity_poly.pdbx_seq_one_letter_code
_entity_poly.pdbx_strand_id
1 'polypeptide(L)'
;MCATYRALCRHGYADLTMQDIADEWEKSKAALHYHYDTKRGLLLAFLDHLFDSYTDRVTDSGSGTPRERLHALVAAALDPPRADATRELRTALVEVKAQAPHDDAFRERLARFDRYLHEEIRSVVGDGVESGAFRTDIDPDETATLLVTLVNGAHSRRVALGDDAGVPAAIRSYVDEHLVAGATTR
;
A
#
# COMPACT_ATOMS: atom_id res chain seq x y z
N MET A 1 -7.93 -6.26 15.55
CA MET A 1 -7.48 -5.24 14.58
C MET A 1 -8.55 -4.18 14.28
N CYS A 2 -9.85 -4.52 14.21
CA CYS A 2 -10.90 -3.49 14.03
C CYS A 2 -10.91 -2.39 15.11
N ALA A 3 -10.63 -2.73 16.39
CA ALA A 3 -10.52 -1.74 17.47
C ALA A 3 -9.35 -0.76 17.23
N THR A 4 -8.15 -1.29 16.92
CA THR A 4 -6.97 -0.50 16.54
C THR A 4 -7.25 0.42 15.35
N TYR A 5 -7.92 -0.11 14.31
CA TYR A 5 -8.33 0.66 13.15
C TYR A 5 -9.21 1.86 13.54
N ARG A 6 -10.27 1.61 14.31
CA ARG A 6 -11.21 2.67 14.74
C ARG A 6 -10.52 3.70 15.62
N ALA A 7 -9.67 3.27 16.55
CA ALA A 7 -8.92 4.15 17.42
C ALA A 7 -7.97 5.05 16.61
N LEU A 8 -7.25 4.49 15.63
CA LEU A 8 -6.41 5.27 14.71
C LEU A 8 -7.23 6.27 13.88
N CYS A 9 -8.40 5.89 13.37
CA CYS A 9 -9.28 6.81 12.65
C CYS A 9 -9.78 7.96 13.55
N ARG A 10 -10.01 7.72 14.83
CA ARG A 10 -10.56 8.74 15.75
C ARG A 10 -9.49 9.66 16.34
N HIS A 11 -8.33 9.10 16.68
CA HIS A 11 -7.32 9.79 17.47
C HIS A 11 -6.03 10.13 16.68
N GLY A 12 -5.89 9.62 15.45
CA GLY A 12 -4.62 9.71 14.70
C GLY A 12 -3.52 8.86 15.36
N TYR A 13 -2.29 8.91 14.85
CA TYR A 13 -1.16 8.22 15.50
C TYR A 13 -0.67 8.99 16.73
N ALA A 14 -0.55 10.31 16.65
CA ALA A 14 0.10 11.12 17.68
C ALA A 14 -0.58 10.99 19.06
N ASP A 15 -1.90 11.19 19.09
CA ASP A 15 -2.68 11.21 20.33
C ASP A 15 -3.16 9.81 20.77
N LEU A 16 -2.93 8.77 19.96
CA LEU A 16 -3.37 7.42 20.28
C LEU A 16 -2.72 6.89 21.56
N THR A 17 -3.53 6.42 22.49
CA THR A 17 -3.11 5.71 23.69
C THR A 17 -3.55 4.25 23.67
N MET A 18 -2.95 3.43 24.55
CA MET A 18 -3.44 2.07 24.78
C MET A 18 -4.88 2.07 25.33
N GLN A 19 -5.27 3.13 26.04
CA GLN A 19 -6.60 3.27 26.62
C GLN A 19 -7.65 3.48 25.52
N ASP A 20 -7.37 4.34 24.54
CA ASP A 20 -8.26 4.60 23.41
C ASP A 20 -8.54 3.32 22.61
N ILE A 21 -7.52 2.50 22.37
CA ILE A 21 -7.66 1.21 21.67
C ILE A 21 -8.49 0.23 22.50
N ALA A 22 -8.31 0.21 23.83
CA ALA A 22 -9.08 -0.64 24.73
C ALA A 22 -10.56 -0.25 24.78
N ASP A 23 -10.88 1.04 24.68
CA ASP A 23 -12.25 1.54 24.67
C ASP A 23 -12.99 1.22 23.35
N GLU A 24 -12.26 1.00 22.25
CA GLU A 24 -12.80 0.50 20.98
C GLU A 24 -13.03 -1.02 20.93
N TRP A 25 -12.59 -1.74 21.96
CA TRP A 25 -12.62 -3.19 21.98
C TRP A 25 -13.83 -3.71 22.75
N GLU A 26 -14.68 -4.47 22.07
CA GLU A 26 -15.89 -5.06 22.66
C GLU A 26 -15.59 -6.13 23.74
N LYS A 27 -14.33 -6.56 23.88
CA LYS A 27 -13.86 -7.48 24.94
C LYS A 27 -13.27 -6.70 26.13
N SER A 28 -13.10 -7.36 27.27
CA SER A 28 -12.55 -6.72 28.47
C SER A 28 -11.13 -6.18 28.26
N LYS A 29 -10.85 -5.01 28.86
CA LYS A 29 -9.53 -4.35 28.82
C LYS A 29 -8.36 -5.28 29.20
N ALA A 30 -8.61 -6.21 30.12
CA ALA A 30 -7.64 -7.21 30.57
C ALA A 30 -7.13 -8.11 29.43
N ALA A 31 -7.96 -8.44 28.44
CA ALA A 31 -7.52 -9.27 27.33
C ALA A 31 -6.58 -8.52 26.36
N LEU A 32 -6.55 -7.18 26.37
CA LEU A 32 -5.80 -6.39 25.38
C LEU A 32 -4.37 -6.29 25.88
N HIS A 33 -4.24 -5.96 27.16
CA HIS A 33 -2.98 -6.00 27.89
C HIS A 33 -2.37 -7.40 27.92
N TYR A 34 -3.18 -8.46 27.95
CA TYR A 34 -2.66 -9.82 27.84
C TYR A 34 -2.03 -10.11 26.46
N HIS A 35 -2.52 -9.48 25.39
CA HIS A 35 -2.01 -9.70 24.04
C HIS A 35 -0.98 -8.67 23.58
N TYR A 36 -1.01 -7.45 24.13
CA TYR A 36 -0.15 -6.34 23.73
C TYR A 36 0.17 -5.43 24.91
N ASP A 37 1.45 -5.35 25.27
CA ASP A 37 1.92 -4.54 26.39
C ASP A 37 2.08 -3.05 26.03
N THR A 38 2.27 -2.72 24.75
CA THR A 38 2.62 -1.36 24.32
C THR A 38 1.92 -0.94 23.03
N LYS A 39 1.68 0.37 22.88
CA LYS A 39 1.19 1.00 21.63
C LYS A 39 2.03 0.57 20.44
N ARG A 40 3.36 0.60 20.62
CA ARG A 40 4.33 0.16 19.61
C ARG A 40 4.06 -1.29 19.17
N GLY A 41 4.00 -2.23 20.11
CA GLY A 41 3.77 -3.65 19.79
C GLY A 41 2.45 -3.89 19.09
N LEU A 42 1.39 -3.20 19.52
CA LEU A 42 0.07 -3.30 18.90
C LEU A 42 0.04 -2.71 17.48
N LEU A 43 0.74 -1.60 17.23
CA LEU A 43 0.86 -1.03 15.88
C LEU A 43 1.72 -1.88 14.94
N LEU A 44 2.77 -2.54 15.45
CA LEU A 44 3.54 -3.51 14.68
C LEU A 44 2.66 -4.70 14.25
N ALA A 45 1.87 -5.26 15.17
CA ALA A 45 0.93 -6.32 14.85
C ALA A 45 -0.20 -5.85 13.91
N PHE A 46 -0.62 -4.59 14.02
CA PHE A 46 -1.57 -4.00 13.09
C PHE A 46 -0.99 -3.87 11.67
N LEU A 47 0.27 -3.47 11.52
CA LEU A 47 0.96 -3.48 10.23
C LEU A 47 1.08 -4.90 9.66
N ASP A 48 1.36 -5.91 10.49
CA ASP A 48 1.38 -7.31 10.05
C ASP A 48 -0.01 -7.73 9.50
N HIS A 49 -1.09 -7.38 10.19
CA HIS A 49 -2.45 -7.63 9.70
C HIS A 49 -2.79 -6.87 8.40
N LEU A 50 -2.35 -5.61 8.29
CA LEU A 50 -2.51 -4.84 7.06
C LEU A 50 -1.73 -5.45 5.90
N PHE A 51 -0.57 -6.05 6.19
CA PHE A 51 0.25 -6.72 5.18
C PHE A 51 -0.49 -7.93 4.62
N ASP A 52 -1.02 -8.80 5.47
CA ASP A 52 -1.75 -9.99 5.01
C ASP A 52 -2.96 -9.58 4.14
N SER A 53 -3.70 -8.55 4.56
CA SER A 53 -4.81 -8.00 3.75
C SER A 53 -4.35 -7.35 2.43
N TYR A 54 -3.13 -6.82 2.41
CA TYR A 54 -2.54 -6.19 1.23
C TYR A 54 -2.11 -7.23 0.21
N THR A 55 -1.46 -8.30 0.66
CA THR A 55 -0.99 -9.38 -0.22
C THR A 55 -2.13 -10.11 -0.87
N ASP A 56 -3.16 -10.49 -0.11
CA ASP A 56 -4.34 -11.20 -0.64
C ASP A 56 -4.97 -10.41 -1.80
N ARG A 57 -5.03 -9.09 -1.65
CA ARG A 57 -5.61 -8.19 -2.65
C ARG A 57 -4.73 -8.02 -3.89
N VAL A 58 -3.43 -7.87 -3.69
CA VAL A 58 -2.48 -7.70 -4.79
C VAL A 58 -2.38 -8.98 -5.61
N THR A 59 -2.38 -10.16 -4.97
CA THR A 59 -2.38 -11.46 -5.67
C THR A 59 -3.66 -11.65 -6.50
N ASP A 60 -4.81 -11.17 -6.02
CA ASP A 60 -6.10 -11.29 -6.71
C ASP A 60 -6.32 -10.20 -7.79
N SER A 61 -5.32 -9.34 -8.05
CA SER A 61 -5.47 -8.19 -8.96
C SER A 61 -5.59 -8.55 -10.45
N GLY A 62 -5.79 -9.82 -10.79
CA GLY A 62 -6.65 -10.16 -11.92
C GLY A 62 -6.10 -11.18 -12.90
N SER A 63 -7.04 -11.71 -13.70
CA SER A 63 -6.79 -12.50 -14.90
C SER A 63 -6.79 -11.60 -16.13
N GLY A 64 -5.97 -11.90 -17.14
CA GLY A 64 -6.00 -11.19 -18.41
C GLY A 64 -4.62 -11.02 -19.02
N THR A 65 -4.50 -10.07 -19.95
CA THR A 65 -3.22 -9.69 -20.55
C THR A 65 -2.29 -9.07 -19.51
N PRO A 66 -0.96 -9.14 -19.70
CA PRO A 66 0.01 -8.47 -18.80
C PRO A 66 -0.30 -6.98 -18.58
N ARG A 67 -0.80 -6.29 -19.61
CA ARG A 67 -1.26 -4.89 -19.50
C ARG A 67 -2.42 -4.73 -18.52
N GLU A 68 -3.47 -5.54 -18.64
CA GLU A 68 -4.64 -5.49 -17.76
C GLU A 68 -4.26 -5.83 -16.32
N ARG A 69 -3.43 -6.86 -16.14
CA ARG A 69 -2.89 -7.27 -14.83
C ARG A 69 -2.11 -6.12 -14.18
N LEU A 70 -1.22 -5.45 -14.92
CA LEU A 70 -0.44 -4.34 -14.39
C LEU A 70 -1.31 -3.16 -13.97
N HIS A 71 -2.31 -2.80 -14.77
CA HIS A 71 -3.25 -1.72 -14.44
C HIS A 71 -4.05 -2.02 -13.19
N ALA A 72 -4.57 -3.25 -13.07
CA ALA A 72 -5.35 -3.66 -11.92
C ALA A 72 -4.48 -3.76 -10.65
N LEU A 73 -3.24 -4.24 -10.77
CA LEU A 73 -2.25 -4.25 -9.69
C LEU A 73 -1.95 -2.85 -9.16
N VAL A 74 -1.62 -1.91 -10.05
CA VAL A 74 -1.36 -0.51 -9.68
C VAL A 74 -2.60 0.16 -9.09
N ALA A 75 -3.78 -0.08 -9.67
CA ALA A 75 -5.04 0.47 -9.16
C ALA A 75 -5.33 -0.04 -7.74
N ALA A 76 -5.18 -1.35 -7.50
CA ALA A 76 -5.32 -1.91 -6.17
C ALA A 76 -4.30 -1.29 -5.21
N ALA A 77 -3.04 -1.11 -5.63
CA ALA A 77 -2.01 -0.52 -4.79
C ALA A 77 -2.30 0.95 -4.41
N LEU A 78 -2.90 1.74 -5.32
CA LEU A 78 -3.27 3.15 -5.11
C LEU A 78 -4.54 3.36 -4.26
N ASP A 79 -5.51 2.47 -4.40
CA ASP A 79 -6.76 2.56 -3.64
C ASP A 79 -7.27 1.17 -3.24
N PRO A 80 -7.18 0.79 -1.95
CA PRO A 80 -7.74 -0.47 -1.51
C PRO A 80 -9.28 -0.47 -1.74
N PRO A 81 -9.88 -1.52 -2.32
CA PRO A 81 -11.34 -1.67 -2.52
C PRO A 81 -12.18 -1.60 -1.23
N ARG A 82 -11.55 -1.57 -0.06
CA ARG A 82 -12.19 -0.99 1.12
C ARG A 82 -12.24 0.52 0.92
N ALA A 83 -13.23 0.97 0.14
CA ALA A 83 -13.66 2.35 -0.02
C ALA A 83 -13.87 3.08 1.33
N ASP A 84 -13.87 2.34 2.44
CA ASP A 84 -13.99 2.80 3.82
C ASP A 84 -12.66 3.19 4.49
N ALA A 85 -11.50 3.08 3.82
CA ALA A 85 -10.24 3.60 4.36
C ALA A 85 -10.34 5.12 4.47
N THR A 86 -10.77 5.58 5.65
CA THR A 86 -11.11 6.97 5.86
C THR A 86 -9.87 7.86 5.69
N ARG A 87 -10.07 9.15 5.41
CA ARG A 87 -8.97 10.12 5.32
C ARG A 87 -8.08 10.06 6.57
N GLU A 88 -8.70 9.83 7.72
CA GLU A 88 -8.06 9.72 9.03
C GLU A 88 -7.16 8.49 9.09
N LEU A 89 -7.60 7.31 8.63
CA LEU A 89 -6.73 6.12 8.57
C LEU A 89 -5.51 6.37 7.69
N ARG A 90 -5.72 6.94 6.50
CA ARG A 90 -4.62 7.23 5.56
C ARG A 90 -3.60 8.19 6.20
N THR A 91 -4.09 9.19 6.92
CA THR A 91 -3.26 10.13 7.69
C THR A 91 -2.47 9.40 8.77
N ALA A 92 -3.14 8.58 9.59
CA ALA A 92 -2.50 7.82 10.66
C ALA A 92 -1.43 6.83 10.13
N LEU A 93 -1.66 6.23 8.95
CA LEU A 93 -0.65 5.37 8.31
C LEU A 93 0.57 6.15 7.83
N VAL A 94 0.42 7.38 7.35
CA VAL A 94 1.56 8.26 7.02
C VAL A 94 2.33 8.63 8.28
N GLU A 95 1.65 8.91 9.38
CA GLU A 95 2.29 9.21 10.67
C GLU A 95 3.05 8.01 11.23
N VAL A 96 2.51 6.79 11.09
CA VAL A 96 3.20 5.53 11.42
C VAL A 96 4.43 5.33 10.52
N LYS A 97 4.30 5.58 9.21
CA LYS A 97 5.44 5.52 8.27
C LYS A 97 6.57 6.49 8.66
N ALA A 98 6.21 7.67 9.16
CA ALA A 98 7.19 8.66 9.63
C ALA A 98 8.02 8.19 10.85
N GLN A 99 7.63 7.09 11.52
CA GLN A 99 8.41 6.49 12.60
C GLN A 99 9.54 5.57 12.11
N ALA A 100 9.46 5.07 10.87
CA ALA A 100 10.42 4.11 10.31
C ALA A 100 11.90 4.57 10.31
N PRO A 101 12.22 5.87 10.18
CA PRO A 101 13.60 6.35 10.34
C PRO A 101 14.15 6.14 11.76
N HIS A 102 13.28 6.01 12.76
CA HIS A 102 13.63 5.97 14.18
C HIS A 102 13.40 4.59 14.83
N ASP A 103 12.79 3.64 14.13
CA ASP A 103 12.44 2.32 14.66
C ASP A 103 12.54 1.24 13.57
N ASP A 104 13.53 0.35 13.72
CA ASP A 104 13.83 -0.69 12.74
C ASP A 104 12.69 -1.70 12.58
N ALA A 105 11.89 -1.96 13.62
CA ALA A 105 10.79 -2.92 13.51
C ALA A 105 9.64 -2.37 12.65
N PHE A 106 9.41 -1.04 12.69
CA PHE A 106 8.51 -0.36 11.77
C PHE A 106 9.08 -0.36 10.36
N ARG A 107 10.37 -0.03 10.21
CA ARG A 107 11.07 -0.04 8.90
C ARG A 107 10.98 -1.39 8.23
N GLU A 108 11.24 -2.47 8.95
CA GLU A 108 11.21 -3.84 8.41
C GLU A 108 9.83 -4.21 7.87
N ARG A 109 8.76 -3.92 8.62
CA ARG A 109 7.38 -4.20 8.20
C ARG A 109 7.00 -3.38 6.98
N LEU A 110 7.34 -2.10 6.95
CA LEU A 110 7.06 -1.23 5.80
C LEU A 110 7.85 -1.66 4.55
N ALA A 111 9.10 -2.08 4.73
CA ALA A 111 9.91 -2.64 3.64
C ALA A 111 9.32 -3.96 3.10
N ARG A 112 8.57 -4.72 3.91
CA ARG A 112 7.85 -5.90 3.44
C ARG A 112 6.77 -5.54 2.41
N PHE A 113 5.97 -4.49 2.67
CA PHE A 113 4.98 -4.00 1.69
C PHE A 113 5.64 -3.55 0.39
N ASP A 114 6.73 -2.78 0.52
CA ASP A 114 7.46 -2.23 -0.61
C ASP A 114 8.05 -3.33 -1.51
N ARG A 115 8.78 -4.28 -0.93
CA ARG A 115 9.32 -5.45 -1.64
C ARG A 115 8.23 -6.28 -2.31
N TYR A 116 7.13 -6.52 -1.61
CA TYR A 116 6.05 -7.32 -2.15
C TYR A 116 5.43 -6.69 -3.40
N LEU A 117 5.10 -5.39 -3.35
CA LEU A 117 4.57 -4.70 -4.53
C LEU A 117 5.59 -4.67 -5.68
N HIS A 118 6.86 -4.44 -5.35
CA HIS A 118 7.94 -4.44 -6.33
C HIS A 118 8.04 -5.78 -7.05
N GLU A 119 8.08 -6.90 -6.32
CA GLU A 119 8.15 -8.25 -6.88
C GLU A 119 6.95 -8.56 -7.78
N GLU A 120 5.74 -8.20 -7.37
CA GLU A 120 4.52 -8.43 -8.15
C GLU A 120 4.51 -7.61 -9.45
N ILE A 121 4.89 -6.33 -9.39
CA ILE A 121 4.99 -5.48 -10.60
C ILE A 121 6.07 -6.03 -11.52
N ARG A 122 7.25 -6.35 -10.98
CA ARG A 122 8.38 -6.89 -11.73
C ARG A 122 7.98 -8.18 -12.45
N SER A 123 7.26 -9.08 -11.77
CA SER A 123 6.78 -10.33 -12.37
C SER A 123 5.84 -10.06 -13.55
N VAL A 124 4.84 -9.18 -13.37
CA VAL A 124 3.87 -8.88 -14.44
C VAL A 124 4.54 -8.20 -15.63
N VAL A 125 5.51 -7.32 -15.39
CA VAL A 125 6.28 -6.66 -16.45
C VAL A 125 7.16 -7.68 -17.17
N GLY A 126 7.83 -8.58 -16.46
CA GLY A 126 8.60 -9.68 -17.03
C GLY A 126 7.76 -10.56 -17.96
N ASP A 127 6.61 -11.04 -17.48
CA ASP A 127 5.64 -11.81 -18.28
C ASP A 127 5.22 -11.05 -19.55
N GLY A 128 5.02 -9.73 -19.43
CA GLY A 128 4.65 -8.86 -20.55
C GLY A 128 5.75 -8.69 -21.58
N VAL A 129 7.01 -8.59 -21.15
CA VAL A 129 8.17 -8.54 -22.06
C VAL A 129 8.35 -9.88 -22.78
N GLU A 130 8.30 -10.99 -22.06
CA GLU A 130 8.46 -12.34 -22.62
C GLU A 130 7.36 -12.70 -23.63
N SER A 131 6.12 -12.29 -23.36
CA SER A 131 4.97 -12.52 -24.26
C SER A 131 4.88 -11.51 -25.41
N GLY A 132 5.71 -10.46 -25.42
CA GLY A 132 5.66 -9.39 -26.41
C GLY A 132 4.51 -8.38 -26.23
N ALA A 133 3.79 -8.44 -25.10
CA ALA A 133 2.78 -7.44 -24.75
C ALA A 133 3.42 -6.08 -24.40
N PHE A 134 4.62 -6.11 -23.82
CA PHE A 134 5.46 -4.94 -23.56
C PHE A 134 6.69 -4.91 -24.45
N ARG A 135 7.29 -3.72 -24.62
CA ARG A 135 8.49 -3.55 -25.44
C ARG A 135 9.66 -4.33 -24.83
N THR A 136 10.51 -4.89 -25.68
CA THR A 136 11.62 -5.77 -25.27
C THR A 136 12.80 -5.03 -24.65
N ASP A 137 12.85 -3.71 -24.76
CA ASP A 137 13.86 -2.83 -24.15
C ASP A 137 13.51 -2.42 -22.72
N ILE A 138 12.37 -2.85 -22.19
CA ILE A 138 11.93 -2.56 -20.83
C ILE A 138 12.66 -3.46 -19.83
N ASP A 139 13.29 -2.84 -18.84
CA ASP A 139 13.78 -3.53 -17.65
C ASP A 139 12.63 -3.66 -16.63
N PRO A 140 12.21 -4.90 -16.26
CA PRO A 140 11.17 -5.11 -15.27
C PRO A 140 11.49 -4.56 -13.88
N ASP A 141 12.75 -4.54 -13.46
CA ASP A 141 13.19 -4.11 -12.13
C ASP A 141 13.18 -2.58 -12.00
N GLU A 142 13.66 -1.88 -13.04
CA GLU A 142 13.58 -0.42 -13.11
C GLU A 142 12.11 0.04 -13.18
N THR A 143 11.30 -0.65 -13.96
CA THR A 143 9.86 -0.36 -14.09
C THR A 143 9.14 -0.56 -12.76
N ALA A 144 9.42 -1.65 -12.05
CA ALA A 144 8.86 -1.90 -10.73
C ALA A 144 9.26 -0.81 -9.73
N THR A 145 10.54 -0.43 -9.70
CA THR A 145 11.05 0.65 -8.85
C THR A 145 10.31 1.96 -9.11
N LEU A 146 10.11 2.33 -10.37
CA LEU A 146 9.40 3.54 -10.75
C LEU A 146 7.93 3.50 -10.31
N LEU A 147 7.21 2.43 -10.63
CA LEU A 147 5.78 2.33 -10.33
C LEU A 147 5.51 2.27 -8.81
N VAL A 148 6.32 1.53 -8.04
CA VAL A 148 6.25 1.54 -6.57
C VAL A 148 6.49 2.95 -6.03
N THR A 149 7.48 3.66 -6.55
CA THR A 149 7.77 5.05 -6.16
C THR A 149 6.60 5.99 -6.45
N LEU A 150 5.97 5.86 -7.62
CA LEU A 150 4.79 6.64 -8.00
C LEU A 150 3.60 6.35 -7.08
N VAL A 151 3.35 5.08 -6.74
CA VAL A 151 2.30 4.68 -5.79
C VAL A 151 2.56 5.27 -4.39
N ASN A 152 3.78 5.16 -3.89
CA ASN A 152 4.15 5.74 -2.60
C ASN A 152 4.00 7.27 -2.60
N GLY A 153 4.44 7.93 -3.67
CA GLY A 153 4.25 9.37 -3.88
C GLY A 153 2.78 9.77 -3.91
N ALA A 154 1.93 8.99 -4.57
CA ALA A 154 0.48 9.21 -4.61
C ALA A 154 -0.13 9.17 -3.22
N HIS A 155 0.21 8.17 -2.39
CA HIS A 155 -0.24 8.07 -1.02
C HIS A 155 0.15 9.30 -0.18
N SER A 156 1.40 9.72 -0.27
CA SER A 156 1.89 10.90 0.44
C SER A 156 1.21 12.19 -0.02
N ARG A 157 1.02 12.37 -1.33
CA ARG A 157 0.33 13.55 -1.89
C ARG A 157 -1.13 13.61 -1.47
N ARG A 158 -1.86 12.48 -1.55
CA ARG A 158 -3.27 12.40 -1.14
C ARG A 158 -3.47 12.89 0.30
N VAL A 159 -2.58 12.47 1.21
CA VAL A 159 -2.64 12.88 2.63
C VAL A 159 -2.19 14.33 2.82
N ALA A 160 -1.07 14.73 2.25
CA ALA A 160 -0.47 16.05 2.49
C ALA A 160 -1.23 17.19 1.80
N LEU A 161 -1.78 16.95 0.61
CA LEU A 161 -2.42 17.97 -0.23
C LEU A 161 -3.94 17.84 -0.25
N GLY A 162 -4.49 16.72 0.23
CA GLY A 162 -5.92 16.43 0.13
C GLY A 162 -6.41 16.14 -1.28
N ASP A 163 -5.49 15.94 -2.23
CA ASP A 163 -5.79 15.74 -3.65
C ASP A 163 -4.81 14.75 -4.29
N ASP A 164 -5.38 13.79 -5.01
CA ASP A 164 -4.69 12.87 -5.91
C ASP A 164 -5.47 12.68 -7.22
N ALA A 165 -6.38 13.59 -7.53
CA ALA A 165 -7.17 13.57 -8.75
C ALA A 165 -6.25 13.46 -9.97
N GLY A 166 -6.55 12.48 -10.82
CA GLY A 166 -5.78 12.22 -12.04
C GLY A 166 -4.52 11.39 -11.86
N VAL A 167 -4.03 11.11 -10.64
CA VAL A 167 -2.84 10.25 -10.44
C VAL A 167 -3.04 8.83 -11.00
N PRO A 168 -4.16 8.12 -10.71
CA PRO A 168 -4.39 6.81 -11.31
C PRO A 168 -4.46 6.85 -12.85
N ALA A 169 -5.06 7.91 -13.41
CA ALA A 169 -5.14 8.08 -14.86
C ALA A 169 -3.76 8.37 -15.49
N ALA A 170 -2.93 9.17 -14.83
CA ALA A 170 -1.58 9.50 -15.29
C ALA A 170 -0.66 8.27 -15.28
N ILE A 171 -0.70 7.45 -14.22
CA ILE A 171 0.11 6.22 -14.16
C ILE A 171 -0.35 5.24 -15.25
N ARG A 172 -1.67 5.10 -15.47
CA ARG A 172 -2.21 4.29 -16.56
C ARG A 172 -1.73 4.78 -17.94
N SER A 173 -1.80 6.08 -18.21
CA SER A 173 -1.31 6.67 -19.48
C SER A 173 0.18 6.40 -19.66
N TYR A 174 0.97 6.58 -18.59
CA TYR A 174 2.40 6.31 -18.60
C TYR A 174 2.70 4.85 -18.99
N VAL A 175 2.04 3.88 -18.34
CA VAL A 175 2.16 2.46 -18.68
C VAL A 175 1.79 2.20 -20.14
N ASP A 176 0.67 2.75 -20.60
CA ASP A 176 0.19 2.53 -21.96
C ASP A 176 1.10 3.12 -23.04
N GLU A 177 1.70 4.28 -22.77
CA GLU A 177 2.58 4.98 -23.72
C GLU A 177 4.02 4.44 -23.70
N HIS A 178 4.50 3.99 -22.54
CA HIS A 178 5.91 3.67 -22.34
C HIS A 178 6.18 2.17 -22.25
N LEU A 179 5.22 1.32 -21.89
CA LEU A 179 5.47 -0.12 -21.78
C LEU A 179 4.90 -0.90 -22.95
N VAL A 180 3.72 -0.52 -23.47
CA VAL A 180 3.00 -1.32 -24.48
C VAL A 180 3.72 -1.30 -25.83
N ALA A 181 3.88 -2.49 -26.41
CA ALA A 181 4.48 -2.64 -27.74
C ALA A 181 3.65 -1.91 -28.81
N GLY A 182 4.31 -1.14 -29.69
CA GLY A 182 3.65 -0.41 -30.77
C GLY A 182 2.95 0.90 -30.36
N ALA A 183 3.04 1.32 -29.09
CA ALA A 183 2.66 2.67 -28.70
C ALA A 183 3.54 3.68 -29.44
N THR A 184 2.94 4.54 -30.26
CA THR A 184 3.68 5.60 -30.96
C THR A 184 4.05 6.66 -29.94
N THR A 185 5.33 6.75 -29.55
CA THR A 185 5.83 7.86 -28.75
C THR A 185 5.56 9.15 -29.53
N ARG A 186 4.70 10.01 -28.98
CA ARG A 186 4.25 11.23 -29.64
C ARG A 186 5.10 12.42 -29.26
#